data_AF-A0A942LEJ9-F1
#
_entry.id   AF-A0A942LEJ9-F1
#
_cell.length_a   1.000
_cell.length_b   1.000
_cell.length_c   1.000
_cell.angle_alpha   90.00
_cell.angle_beta   90.00
_cell.angle_gamma   90.00
#
_symmetry.space_group_name_H-M   'P 1'
#
loop_
_entity.id
_entity.type
_entity.pdbx_description
1 polymer ?
#
loop_
_entity_poly.entity_id
_entity_poly.type
_entity_poly.pdbx_seq_one_letter_code
_entity_poly.pdbx_strand_id
1 'polypeptide(L)'
;IEKIVGNTQVEIPEIMIEHEIDVLLNDFNYQLQYQGLNLDTYFQYTNSKMEDLRSQMKNDAQNRIKTRLILESIANLEKIEVSDEEMDSELLKYATQYKAEVDEFKKSLSPEDFNRIKEGIKIRRTVDFLVENAKISA
;
A
#
# COMPACT_ATOMS: atom_id res chain seq x y z
N ILE A 1 -7.42 -13.88 -1.87
CA ILE A 1 -6.10 -13.26 -2.14
C ILE A 1 -4.96 -14.15 -1.63
N GLU A 2 -4.95 -14.56 -0.36
CA GLU A 2 -3.89 -15.41 0.22
C GLU A 2 -3.59 -16.69 -0.59
N LYS A 3 -4.62 -17.40 -1.10
CA LYS A 3 -4.43 -18.58 -1.95
C LYS A 3 -3.65 -18.29 -3.25
N ILE A 4 -3.83 -17.10 -3.84
CA ILE A 4 -3.11 -16.69 -5.05
C ILE A 4 -1.66 -16.36 -4.68
N VAL A 5 -1.47 -15.63 -3.57
CA VAL A 5 -0.14 -15.24 -3.07
C VAL A 5 0.69 -16.44 -2.64
N GLY A 6 0.09 -17.47 -2.06
CA GLY A 6 0.78 -18.69 -1.62
C GLY A 6 1.30 -19.55 -2.78
N ASN A 7 0.63 -19.55 -3.94
CA ASN A 7 0.93 -20.43 -5.06
C ASN A 7 1.89 -19.82 -6.10
N THR A 8 2.23 -18.54 -5.97
CA THR A 8 3.09 -17.83 -6.94
C THR A 8 4.49 -17.62 -6.38
N GLN A 9 5.53 -17.97 -7.15
CA GLN A 9 6.91 -17.57 -6.86
C GLN A 9 7.15 -16.18 -7.45
N VAL A 10 7.58 -15.24 -6.60
CA VAL A 10 7.92 -13.87 -7.01
C VAL A 10 9.29 -13.58 -6.41
N GLU A 11 10.29 -13.35 -7.26
CA GLU A 11 11.59 -12.85 -6.80
C GLU A 11 11.45 -11.35 -6.50
N ILE A 12 11.62 -10.99 -5.23
CA ILE A 12 11.49 -9.60 -4.78
C ILE A 12 12.89 -9.05 -4.52
N PRO A 13 13.29 -7.96 -5.21
CA PRO A 13 14.55 -7.28 -4.92
C PRO A 13 14.62 -6.78 -3.48
N GLU A 14 15.77 -6.96 -2.81
CA GLU A 14 15.95 -6.55 -1.41
C GLU A 14 15.69 -5.05 -1.20
N ILE A 15 16.04 -4.21 -2.18
CA ILE A 15 15.78 -2.77 -2.12
C ILE A 15 14.29 -2.44 -2.00
N MET A 16 13.40 -3.24 -2.60
CA MET A 16 11.96 -3.05 -2.46
C MET A 16 11.49 -3.42 -1.05
N ILE A 17 12.07 -4.47 -0.48
CA ILE A 17 11.77 -4.93 0.89
C ILE A 17 12.19 -3.85 1.89
N GLU A 18 13.39 -3.30 1.75
CA GLU A 18 13.87 -2.23 2.62
C GLU A 18 13.01 -0.96 2.53
N HIS A 19 12.60 -0.56 1.32
CA HIS A 19 11.67 0.55 1.15
C HIS A 19 10.31 0.31 1.82
N GLU A 20 9.76 -0.89 1.70
CA GLU A 20 8.48 -1.22 2.34
C GLU A 20 8.62 -1.29 3.87
N ILE A 21 9.74 -1.77 4.40
CA ILE A 21 10.04 -1.70 5.84
C ILE A 21 10.05 -0.25 6.31
N ASP A 22 10.66 0.67 5.56
CA ASP A 22 10.68 2.09 5.90
C ASP A 22 9.27 2.71 5.90
N VAL A 23 8.40 2.31 4.96
CA VAL A 23 6.98 2.70 4.95
C VAL A 23 6.27 2.19 6.20
N LEU A 24 6.42 0.90 6.53
CA LEU A 24 5.82 0.30 7.73
C LEU A 24 6.28 0.96 9.03
N LEU A 25 7.57 1.32 9.11
CA LEU A 25 8.14 2.03 10.25
C LEU A 25 7.55 3.43 10.39
N ASN A 26 7.39 4.16 9.27
CA ASN A 26 6.78 5.48 9.29
C ASN A 26 5.32 5.41 9.73
N ASP A 27 4.54 4.45 9.21
CA ASP A 27 3.16 4.21 9.63
C ASP A 27 3.08 3.93 11.13
N PHE A 28 3.95 3.06 11.63
CA PHE A 28 4.01 2.75 13.05
C PHE A 28 4.39 3.96 13.91
N ASN A 29 5.35 4.76 13.46
CA ASN A 29 5.73 6.01 14.12
C ASN A 29 4.57 7.01 14.17
N TYR A 30 3.81 7.17 13.07
CA TYR A 30 2.60 7.99 13.07
C TYR A 30 1.57 7.48 14.08
N GLN A 31 1.33 6.17 14.14
CA GLN A 31 0.42 5.57 15.12
C GLN A 31 0.84 5.82 16.57
N LEU A 32 2.15 5.74 16.86
CA LEU A 32 2.69 6.07 18.17
C LEU A 32 2.48 7.55 18.51
N GLN A 33 2.74 8.46 17.57
CA GLN A 33 2.53 9.89 17.77
C GLN A 33 1.07 10.23 18.08
N TYR A 34 0.12 9.56 17.43
CA TYR A 34 -1.30 9.69 17.76
C TYR A 34 -1.64 9.30 19.20
N GLN A 35 -0.87 8.39 19.79
CA GLN A 35 -0.99 7.96 21.19
C GLN A 35 -0.13 8.81 22.15
N GLY A 36 0.55 9.85 21.66
CA GLY A 36 1.48 10.67 22.44
C GLY A 36 2.81 9.97 22.75
N LEU A 37 3.15 8.92 22.00
CA LEU A 37 4.38 8.15 22.11
C LEU A 37 5.33 8.43 20.94
N ASN A 38 6.58 8.02 21.08
CA ASN A 38 7.56 7.98 20.00
C ASN A 38 8.32 6.64 20.02
N LEU A 39 9.11 6.38 18.99
CA LEU A 39 9.88 5.15 18.86
C LEU A 39 10.87 4.94 20.02
N ASP A 40 11.52 6.00 20.50
CA ASP A 40 12.48 5.91 21.60
C ASP A 40 11.82 5.40 22.89
N THR A 41 10.67 5.98 23.23
CA THR A 41 9.87 5.57 24.40
C THR A 41 9.32 4.15 24.20
N TYR A 42 8.88 3.81 22.99
CA TYR A 42 8.42 2.44 22.67
C TYR A 42 9.54 1.41 22.88
N PHE A 43 10.75 1.68 22.40
CA PHE A 43 11.92 0.82 22.59
C PHE A 43 12.29 0.66 24.06
N GLN A 44 12.20 1.74 24.85
CA GLN A 44 12.41 1.67 26.30
C GLN A 44 11.37 0.78 27.00
N TYR A 45 10.09 0.93 26.68
CA TYR A 45 9.02 0.13 27.29
C TYR A 45 9.07 -1.35 26.91
N THR A 46 9.41 -1.64 25.66
CA THR A 46 9.42 -3.02 25.13
C THR A 46 10.78 -3.70 25.27
N ASN A 47 11.81 -2.98 25.73
CA ASN A 47 13.20 -3.43 25.76
C ASN A 47 13.66 -3.99 24.40
N SER A 48 13.28 -3.31 23.32
CA SER A 48 13.60 -3.66 21.94
C SER A 48 14.40 -2.55 21.25
N LYS A 49 14.88 -2.81 20.04
CA LYS A 49 15.62 -1.84 19.21
C LYS A 49 15.03 -1.75 17.81
N MET A 50 15.48 -0.74 17.06
CA MET A 50 15.12 -0.56 15.65
C MET A 50 15.34 -1.83 14.81
N GLU A 51 16.44 -2.54 15.03
CA GLU A 51 16.75 -3.79 14.31
C GLU A 51 15.69 -4.88 14.55
N ASP A 52 15.21 -5.02 15.79
CA ASP A 52 14.16 -5.98 16.15
C ASP A 52 12.86 -5.63 15.43
N LEU A 53 12.49 -4.34 15.44
CA LEU A 53 11.29 -3.85 14.79
C LEU A 53 11.34 -4.03 13.26
N ARG A 54 12.48 -3.71 12.63
CA ARG A 54 12.71 -3.96 11.20
C ARG A 54 12.61 -5.45 10.87
N SER A 55 13.20 -6.31 11.69
CA SER A 55 13.13 -7.75 11.48
C SER A 55 11.71 -8.30 11.60
N GLN A 56 10.90 -7.75 12.52
CA GLN A 56 9.48 -8.10 12.65
C GLN A 56 8.70 -7.67 11.40
N MET A 57 8.97 -6.47 10.89
CA MET A 57 8.31 -5.91 9.71
C MET A 57 8.75 -6.56 8.39
N LYS A 58 9.90 -7.24 8.35
CA LYS A 58 10.44 -7.83 7.11
C LYS A 58 9.49 -8.84 6.46
N ASN A 59 8.91 -9.75 7.23
CA ASN A 59 7.97 -10.75 6.70
C ASN A 59 6.69 -10.08 6.16
N ASP A 60 6.20 -9.07 6.87
CA ASP A 60 5.01 -8.32 6.44
C ASP A 60 5.29 -7.50 5.17
N ALA A 61 6.44 -6.84 5.11
CA ALA A 61 6.92 -6.13 3.92
C ALA A 61 7.01 -7.05 2.70
N GLN A 62 7.64 -8.23 2.86
CA GLN A 62 7.73 -9.23 1.80
C GLN A 62 6.35 -9.66 1.32
N ASN A 63 5.43 -9.96 2.24
CA ASN A 63 4.06 -10.37 1.89
C ASN A 63 3.27 -9.26 1.18
N ARG A 64 3.43 -8.01 1.62
CA ARG A 64 2.80 -6.84 0.99
C ARG A 64 3.30 -6.63 -0.43
N ILE A 65 4.61 -6.61 -0.63
CA ILE A 65 5.21 -6.44 -1.96
C ILE A 65 4.81 -7.61 -2.86
N LYS A 66 4.88 -8.84 -2.37
CA LYS A 66 4.47 -10.03 -3.12
C LYS A 66 3.03 -9.91 -3.61
N THR A 67 2.13 -9.53 -2.71
CA THR A 67 0.71 -9.36 -3.02
C THR A 67 0.51 -8.27 -4.06
N ARG A 68 1.18 -7.11 -3.90
CA ARG A 68 1.13 -6.01 -4.87
C ARG A 68 1.60 -6.45 -6.26
N LEU A 69 2.77 -7.08 -6.36
CA LEU A 69 3.33 -7.51 -7.65
C LEU A 69 2.45 -8.53 -8.36
N ILE A 70 1.81 -9.44 -7.60
CA ILE A 70 0.85 -10.40 -8.14
C ILE A 70 -0.38 -9.68 -8.69
N LEU A 71 -0.95 -8.74 -7.92
CA LEU A 71 -2.12 -7.98 -8.35
C LEU A 71 -1.79 -7.12 -9.57
N GLU A 72 -0.64 -6.45 -9.59
CA GLU A 72 -0.17 -5.70 -10.78
C GLU A 72 -0.02 -6.60 -12.01
N SER A 73 0.52 -7.80 -11.82
CA SER A 73 0.67 -8.77 -12.91
C SER A 73 -0.70 -9.19 -13.46
N ILE A 74 -1.67 -9.48 -12.59
CA ILE A 74 -3.04 -9.81 -12.98
C ILE A 74 -3.68 -8.61 -13.70
N ALA A 75 -3.55 -7.41 -13.14
CA ALA A 75 -4.07 -6.19 -13.73
C ALA A 75 -3.53 -5.96 -15.15
N ASN A 76 -2.24 -6.23 -15.38
CA ASN A 76 -1.63 -6.10 -16.69
C ASN A 76 -2.10 -7.19 -17.68
N LEU A 77 -2.23 -8.43 -17.22
CA LEU A 77 -2.72 -9.55 -18.05
C LEU A 77 -4.17 -9.34 -18.49
N GLU A 78 -5.02 -8.89 -17.57
CA GLU A 78 -6.45 -8.63 -17.80
C GLU A 78 -6.70 -7.24 -18.38
N LYS A 79 -5.64 -6.46 -18.65
CA LYS A 79 -5.70 -5.10 -19.21
C LYS A 79 -6.62 -4.16 -18.42
N ILE A 80 -6.53 -4.25 -17.09
CA ILE A 80 -7.25 -3.37 -16.19
C ILE A 80 -6.60 -1.99 -16.25
N GLU A 81 -7.32 -1.04 -16.81
CA GLU A 81 -6.95 0.36 -16.91
C GLU A 81 -7.79 1.21 -15.95
N VAL A 82 -7.21 2.32 -15.51
CA VAL A 82 -7.89 3.32 -14.67
C VAL A 82 -8.38 4.42 -15.60
N SER A 83 -9.69 4.69 -15.57
CA SER A 83 -10.24 5.80 -16.37
C SER A 83 -9.95 7.15 -15.73
N ASP A 84 -9.99 8.20 -16.54
CA ASP A 84 -9.83 9.58 -16.05
C ASP A 84 -10.92 9.94 -15.03
N GLU A 85 -12.14 9.42 -15.20
CA GLU A 85 -13.25 9.66 -14.27
C GLU A 85 -13.00 9.02 -12.89
N GLU A 86 -12.42 7.82 -12.87
CA GLU A 86 -12.03 7.17 -11.62
C GLU A 86 -10.91 7.93 -10.92
N MET A 87 -9.95 8.43 -11.70
CA MET A 87 -8.87 9.25 -11.18
C MET A 87 -9.42 10.54 -10.57
N ASP A 88 -10.31 11.25 -11.28
CA ASP A 88 -10.93 12.47 -10.80
C ASP A 88 -11.79 12.25 -9.55
N SER A 89 -12.57 11.16 -9.53
CA SER A 89 -13.36 10.76 -8.36
C SER A 89 -12.49 10.49 -7.14
N GLU A 90 -11.36 9.81 -7.32
CA GLU A 90 -10.44 9.51 -6.23
C GLU A 90 -9.74 10.77 -5.71
N LEU A 91 -9.31 11.66 -6.62
CA LEU A 91 -8.73 12.96 -6.24
C LEU A 91 -9.73 13.82 -5.47
N LEU A 92 -11.02 13.79 -5.83
CA LEU A 92 -12.09 14.47 -5.11
C LEU A 92 -12.28 13.92 -3.69
N LYS A 93 -12.22 12.60 -3.51
CA LYS A 93 -12.29 11.98 -2.18
C LYS A 93 -11.13 12.42 -1.30
N TYR A 94 -9.90 12.37 -1.83
CA TYR A 94 -8.73 12.81 -1.09
C TYR A 94 -8.80 14.29 -0.72
N ALA A 95 -9.12 15.17 -1.68
CA ALA A 95 -9.29 16.60 -1.41
C ALA A 95 -10.32 16.85 -0.30
N THR A 96 -11.46 16.15 -0.34
CA THR A 96 -12.49 16.21 0.71
C THR A 96 -11.96 15.77 2.08
N GLN A 97 -11.21 14.66 2.13
CA GLN A 97 -10.62 14.14 3.36
C GLN A 97 -9.60 15.13 3.96
N TYR A 98 -8.79 15.77 3.11
CA TYR A 98 -7.81 16.77 3.53
C TYR A 98 -8.42 18.18 3.72
N LYS A 99 -9.74 18.34 3.51
CA LYS A 99 -10.45 19.62 3.56
C LYS A 99 -9.82 20.69 2.65
N ALA A 100 -9.32 20.26 1.49
CA ALA A 100 -8.73 21.10 0.46
C ALA A 100 -9.66 21.16 -0.76
N GLU A 101 -9.55 22.22 -1.57
CA GLU A 101 -10.19 22.23 -2.89
C GLU A 101 -9.47 21.27 -3.84
N VAL A 102 -10.22 20.60 -4.72
CA VAL A 102 -9.67 19.60 -5.67
C VAL A 102 -8.56 20.17 -6.52
N ASP A 103 -8.72 21.39 -7.02
CA ASP A 103 -7.74 21.98 -7.93
C ASP A 103 -6.44 22.37 -7.19
N GLU A 104 -6.53 22.76 -5.93
CA GLU A 104 -5.36 23.02 -5.09
C GLU A 104 -4.66 21.72 -4.70
N PHE A 105 -5.42 20.69 -4.35
CA PHE A 105 -4.89 19.36 -4.06
C PHE A 105 -4.18 18.78 -5.28
N LYS A 106 -4.79 18.83 -6.47
CA LYS A 106 -4.16 18.37 -7.72
C LYS A 106 -2.82 19.08 -8.00
N LYS A 107 -2.72 20.38 -7.69
CA LYS A 107 -1.49 21.15 -7.88
C LYS A 107 -0.40 20.84 -6.86
N SER A 108 -0.76 20.33 -5.68
CA SER A 108 0.22 19.96 -4.65
C SER A 108 0.82 18.58 -4.85
N LEU A 109 0.18 17.73 -5.67
CA LEU A 109 0.64 16.37 -5.97
C LEU A 109 1.82 16.38 -6.95
N SER A 110 2.85 15.60 -6.62
CA SER A 110 3.93 15.28 -7.54
C SER A 110 3.50 14.21 -8.56
N PRO A 111 4.21 14.04 -9.69
CA PRO A 111 3.97 12.93 -10.61
C PRO A 111 4.02 11.55 -9.93
N GLU A 112 4.84 11.41 -8.89
CA GLU A 112 4.92 10.18 -8.09
C GLU A 112 3.63 9.96 -7.28
N ASP A 113 3.06 11.00 -6.69
CA ASP A 113 1.81 10.90 -5.95
C ASP A 113 0.63 10.55 -6.88
N PHE A 114 0.59 11.15 -8.08
CA PHE A 114 -0.38 10.79 -9.11
C PHE A 114 -0.27 9.31 -9.50
N ASN A 115 0.95 8.80 -9.69
CA ASN A 115 1.17 7.39 -9.99
C ASN A 115 0.73 6.48 -8.84
N ARG A 116 1.03 6.83 -7.59
CA ARG A 116 0.58 6.06 -6.41
C ARG A 116 -0.94 5.98 -6.31
N ILE A 117 -1.64 7.10 -6.54
CA ILE A 117 -3.12 7.11 -6.53
C ILE A 117 -3.66 6.21 -7.64
N LYS A 118 -3.10 6.33 -8.86
CA LYS A 118 -3.48 5.50 -10.00
C LYS A 118 -3.24 4.01 -9.73
N GLU A 119 -2.08 3.65 -9.18
CA GLU A 119 -1.77 2.27 -8.77
C GLU A 119 -2.77 1.76 -7.73
N GLY A 120 -3.12 2.57 -6.73
CA GLY A 120 -4.14 2.22 -5.74
C GLY A 120 -5.51 1.93 -6.35
N ILE A 121 -5.96 2.73 -7.31
CA ILE A 121 -7.21 2.49 -8.03
C ILE A 121 -7.12 1.19 -8.83
N LYS A 122 -6.02 0.98 -9.57
CA LYS A 122 -5.80 -0.22 -10.39
C LYS A 122 -5.81 -1.49 -9.54
N ILE A 123 -5.15 -1.47 -8.38
CA ILE A 123 -5.15 -2.60 -7.44
C ILE A 123 -6.56 -2.91 -6.95
N ARG A 124 -7.35 -1.90 -6.53
CA ARG A 124 -8.74 -2.14 -6.12
C ARG A 124 -9.57 -2.76 -7.23
N ARG A 125 -9.51 -2.21 -8.44
CA ARG A 125 -10.20 -2.78 -9.61
C ARG A 125 -9.80 -4.23 -9.87
N THR A 126 -8.53 -4.55 -9.67
CA THR A 126 -8.03 -5.92 -9.81
C THR A 126 -8.61 -6.84 -8.75
N VAL A 127 -8.71 -6.37 -7.51
CA VAL A 127 -9.37 -7.13 -6.45
C VAL A 127 -10.85 -7.32 -6.76
N ASP A 128 -11.56 -6.29 -7.20
CA ASP A 128 -12.97 -6.36 -7.57
C ASP A 128 -13.19 -7.37 -8.71
N PHE A 129 -12.38 -7.28 -9.77
CA PHE A 129 -12.37 -8.26 -10.86
C PHE A 129 -12.14 -9.70 -10.37
N LEU A 130 -11.17 -9.90 -9.47
CA LEU A 130 -10.89 -11.22 -8.90
C LEU A 130 -12.05 -11.73 -8.04
N VAL A 131 -12.77 -10.86 -7.33
CA VAL A 131 -13.94 -11.24 -6.53
C VAL A 131 -15.11 -11.61 -7.41
N GLU A 132 -15.38 -10.83 -8.47
CA GLU A 132 -16.46 -11.10 -9.44
C GLU A 132 -16.23 -12.41 -10.21
N ASN A 133 -14.98 -12.72 -10.55
CA ASN A 133 -14.61 -13.91 -11.31
C ASN A 133 -14.22 -15.11 -10.44
N ALA A 134 -14.07 -14.92 -9.13
CA ALA A 134 -13.87 -16.03 -8.22
C ALA A 134 -15.14 -16.89 -8.19
N LYS A 135 -15.00 -18.18 -8.47
CA LYS A 135 -16.02 -19.17 -8.06
C LYS A 135 -16.00 -19.23 -6.54
N ILE A 136 -16.78 -18.37 -5.89
CA ILE A 136 -17.03 -18.43 -4.46
C ILE A 136 -17.94 -19.65 -4.26
N SER A 137 -17.34 -20.83 -4.12
CA SER A 137 -18.02 -21.95 -3.51
C SER A 137 -18.21 -21.57 -2.04
N ALA A 138 -19.46 -21.26 -1.67
CA ALA A 138 -19.89 -21.07 -0.30
C ALA A 138 -19.55 -22.30 0.57
#